data_AF-A0A7S2LRS8-F1
#
_entry.id   AF-A0A7S2LRS8-F1
#
_cell.length_a   1.000
_cell.length_b   1.000
_cell.length_c   1.000
_cell.angle_alpha   90.00
_cell.angle_beta   90.00
_cell.angle_gamma   90.00
#
_symmetry.space_group_name_H-M   'P 1'
#
loop_
_entity.id
_entity.type
_entity.pdbx_description
1 polymer ?
#
loop_
_entity_poly.entity_id
_entity_poly.type
_entity_poly.pdbx_seq_one_letter_code
_entity_poly.pdbx_strand_id
1 'polypeptide(L)'
;MFLETEVQKLDEFMSATWWECFDYGKPGRIRAHILQFQRKMSPMHDWLRGTIETLRKEDFNPQHDELMEKVGAEMRQLADACSKLMYRSVQLAIAGFSESNLVGVEAVQGQGELRELKANIAAVAAAQASLAKAFAKARGEVWGPAGLTADGLGEHYFCFALASYGEYATEFAEYLLSDHRAPGCGIIRGCYRGVMDSLAFNSLNFMMRTSIGFFGAWALGFFGMPGGLMGAYDSVPAGTTAYLMAAEGKGGSALMKNIARFQGVGGGTIGGQLLFNAFISCAWYSGFIGFVIMVISVFFSLYLYYSSANFGYVGLLCASYFAQHMMQSCGALQEDDSVYTAIIEQTMAIICVTVGDMLIGNKSSGKLAADALFTCTGILESNLRQIFGLEAHDLAVSKTDRKSGLLARLQGADLNAEHDKSRDVIDGKFMEAKSVGDEAPLEPRWYRMPFKENLWDNLMTNGGNIATKVKVMEYAIINCEKARVKTKSSSPSPLEHLVQSENLASGLDYTMEYWKRVFDFARTLMNHETNLPMDHESGYGSKRGETHSPEATPAGIR
;
A
#
# COMPACT_ATOMS: atom_id res chain seq x y z
N MET A 1 8.86 6.11 7.95
CA MET A 1 8.46 4.73 8.30
C MET A 1 7.25 4.70 9.22
N PHE A 2 7.28 5.25 10.45
CA PHE A 2 6.08 5.28 11.32
C PHE A 2 4.89 6.03 10.68
N LEU A 3 5.09 7.27 10.21
CA LEU A 3 4.00 8.07 9.61
C LEU A 3 3.37 7.40 8.37
N GLU A 4 4.18 6.77 7.52
CA GLU A 4 3.74 6.06 6.31
C GLU A 4 2.83 4.89 6.65
N THR A 5 3.23 4.08 7.64
CA THR A 5 2.44 2.95 8.11
C THR A 5 1.10 3.41 8.72
N GLU A 6 1.08 4.53 9.45
CA GLU A 6 -0.15 5.06 10.02
C GLU A 6 -1.07 5.69 8.94
N VAL A 7 -0.52 6.38 7.95
CA VAL A 7 -1.29 6.90 6.79
C VAL A 7 -1.89 5.75 5.97
N GLN A 8 -1.16 4.65 5.82
CA GLN A 8 -1.63 3.44 5.13
C GLN A 8 -2.73 2.71 5.92
N LYS A 9 -2.52 2.49 7.23
CA LYS A 9 -3.56 1.91 8.10
C LYS A 9 -4.84 2.73 8.09
N LEU A 10 -4.72 4.06 8.03
CA LEU A 10 -5.88 4.94 7.91
C LEU A 10 -6.68 4.66 6.63
N ASP A 11 -6.02 4.41 5.50
CA ASP A 11 -6.70 4.02 4.24
C ASP A 11 -7.48 2.70 4.38
N GLU A 12 -6.82 1.68 4.94
CA GLU A 12 -7.41 0.36 5.13
C GLU A 12 -8.61 0.42 6.07
N PHE A 13 -8.46 1.09 7.22
CA PHE A 13 -9.54 1.27 8.19
C PHE A 13 -10.69 2.10 7.60
N MET A 14 -10.40 3.24 6.96
CA MET A 14 -11.44 4.08 6.38
C MET A 14 -12.14 3.42 5.17
N SER A 15 -11.43 2.58 4.43
CA SER A 15 -12.02 1.76 3.37
C SER A 15 -12.92 0.69 3.95
N ALA A 16 -12.60 0.13 5.12
CA ALA A 16 -13.41 -0.87 5.80
C ALA A 16 -14.61 -0.31 6.58
N THR A 17 -14.58 0.95 7.06
CA THR A 17 -15.62 1.51 7.94
C THR A 17 -16.90 1.98 7.24
N TRP A 18 -17.04 1.74 5.93
CA TRP A 18 -18.22 2.17 5.16
C TRP A 18 -19.53 1.60 5.71
N TRP A 19 -19.52 0.36 6.21
CA TRP A 19 -20.69 -0.34 6.71
C TRP A 19 -21.17 0.20 8.07
N GLU A 20 -20.30 0.85 8.85
CA GLU A 20 -20.64 1.41 10.15
C GLU A 20 -21.64 2.56 10.03
N CYS A 21 -21.57 3.27 8.91
CA CYS A 21 -22.30 4.52 8.68
C CYS A 21 -23.16 4.51 7.41
N PHE A 22 -23.02 3.47 6.57
CA PHE A 22 -23.62 3.38 5.22
C PHE A 22 -23.40 4.64 4.36
N ASP A 23 -22.33 5.38 4.63
CA ASP A 23 -22.05 6.72 4.08
C ASP A 23 -23.22 7.73 4.17
N TYR A 24 -24.11 7.56 5.14
CA TYR A 24 -25.27 8.43 5.28
C TYR A 24 -25.00 9.62 6.21
N GLY A 25 -25.54 10.78 5.87
CA GLY A 25 -25.58 11.96 6.73
C GLY A 25 -24.21 12.48 7.18
N LYS A 26 -24.12 12.91 8.45
CA LYS A 26 -22.90 13.46 9.06
C LYS A 26 -21.74 12.45 9.10
N PRO A 27 -21.94 11.18 9.49
CA PRO A 27 -20.87 10.19 9.51
C PRO A 27 -20.28 9.89 8.13
N GLY A 28 -21.10 9.81 7.08
CA GLY A 28 -20.61 9.65 5.70
C GLY A 28 -19.74 10.83 5.22
N ARG A 29 -20.04 12.05 5.67
CA ARG A 29 -19.18 13.22 5.38
C ARG A 29 -17.87 13.18 6.14
N ILE A 30 -17.89 12.81 7.43
CA ILE A 30 -16.66 12.64 8.20
C ILE A 30 -15.75 11.65 7.49
N ARG A 31 -16.29 10.52 7.05
CA ARG A 31 -15.57 9.54 6.24
C ARG A 31 -15.02 10.13 4.94
N ALA A 32 -15.83 10.89 4.20
CA ALA A 32 -15.39 11.57 2.98
C ALA A 32 -14.22 12.53 3.22
N HIS A 33 -14.31 13.35 4.28
CA HIS A 33 -13.27 14.31 4.63
C HIS A 33 -11.98 13.61 5.07
N ILE A 34 -12.07 12.53 5.85
CA ILE A 34 -10.90 11.78 6.29
C ILE A 34 -10.24 11.05 5.11
N LEU A 35 -11.02 10.47 4.19
CA LEU A 35 -10.49 9.88 2.95
C LEU A 35 -9.78 10.94 2.11
N GLN A 36 -10.34 12.14 1.98
CA GLN A 36 -9.69 13.22 1.26
C GLN A 36 -8.43 13.71 1.98
N PHE A 37 -8.46 13.84 3.31
CA PHE A 37 -7.29 14.17 4.12
C PHE A 37 -6.16 13.18 3.86
N GLN A 38 -6.45 11.88 3.93
CA GLN A 38 -5.49 10.81 3.69
C GLN A 38 -4.92 10.86 2.25
N ARG A 39 -5.77 11.10 1.24
CA ARG A 39 -5.31 11.32 -0.15
C ARG A 39 -4.34 12.49 -0.28
N LYS A 40 -4.51 13.56 0.51
CA LYS A 40 -3.62 14.74 0.53
C LYS A 40 -2.39 14.56 1.42
N MET A 41 -2.47 13.73 2.46
CA MET A 41 -1.34 13.39 3.33
C MET A 41 -0.27 12.55 2.64
N SER A 42 -0.65 11.68 1.70
CA SER A 42 0.31 10.84 0.99
C SER A 42 1.33 11.64 0.16
N PRO A 43 0.92 12.59 -0.73
CA PRO A 43 1.87 13.48 -1.42
C PRO A 43 2.71 14.31 -0.45
N MET A 44 2.11 14.82 0.63
CA MET A 44 2.85 15.57 1.67
C MET A 44 3.94 14.72 2.32
N HIS A 45 3.66 13.45 2.59
CA HIS A 45 4.64 12.51 3.11
C HIS A 45 5.76 12.23 2.10
N ASP A 46 5.43 12.05 0.82
CA ASP A 46 6.43 11.87 -0.24
C ASP A 46 7.38 13.07 -0.33
N TRP A 47 6.83 14.30 -0.28
CA TRP A 47 7.61 15.54 -0.22
C TRP A 47 8.53 15.58 1.01
N LEU A 48 7.99 15.31 2.20
CA LEU A 48 8.77 15.29 3.44
C LEU A 48 9.90 14.27 3.40
N ARG A 49 9.63 13.06 2.87
CA ARG A 49 10.63 12.01 2.72
C ARG A 49 11.74 12.45 1.76
N GLY A 50 11.36 13.03 0.62
CA GLY A 50 12.33 13.63 -0.30
C GLY A 50 13.17 14.71 0.38
N THR A 51 12.57 15.56 1.21
CA THR A 51 13.27 16.62 1.94
C THR A 51 14.28 16.04 2.94
N ILE A 52 13.89 15.01 3.70
CA ILE A 52 14.79 14.34 4.64
C ILE A 52 15.99 13.72 3.90
N GLU A 53 15.77 13.08 2.75
CA GLU A 53 16.86 12.49 1.96
C GLU A 53 17.80 13.56 1.39
N THR A 54 17.26 14.71 0.98
CA THR A 54 18.05 15.86 0.55
C THR A 54 18.90 16.39 1.72
N LEU A 55 18.29 16.62 2.89
CA LEU A 55 18.99 17.09 4.09
C LEU A 55 20.10 16.15 4.57
N ARG A 56 19.96 14.83 4.35
CA ARG A 56 21.01 13.84 4.69
C ARG A 56 22.26 13.94 3.81
N LYS A 57 22.12 14.51 2.62
CA LYS A 57 23.20 14.67 1.64
C LYS A 57 23.77 16.09 1.61
N GLU A 58 23.08 17.01 2.26
CA GLU A 58 23.45 18.42 2.33
C GLU A 58 24.76 18.59 3.09
N ASP A 59 25.65 19.43 2.56
CA ASP A 59 26.97 19.68 3.15
C ASP A 59 26.97 20.88 4.11
N PHE A 60 25.86 21.62 4.19
CA PHE A 60 25.65 22.79 5.05
C PHE A 60 26.81 23.79 4.95
N ASN A 61 27.21 24.07 3.71
CA ASN A 61 28.29 25.01 3.43
C ASN A 61 27.93 26.46 3.84
N PRO A 62 28.88 27.41 3.85
CA PRO A 62 28.59 28.79 4.24
C PRO A 62 27.54 29.51 3.37
N GLN A 63 27.32 29.08 2.13
CA GLN A 63 26.27 29.63 1.27
C GLN A 63 24.87 29.20 1.73
N HIS A 64 24.75 27.98 2.27
CA HIS A 64 23.54 27.52 2.96
C HIS A 64 23.19 28.46 4.11
N ASP A 65 24.16 28.72 5.01
CA ASP A 65 23.95 29.57 6.17
C ASP A 65 23.53 30.99 5.76
N GLU A 66 24.21 31.58 4.79
CA GLU A 66 23.87 32.91 4.26
C GLU A 66 22.45 32.94 3.66
N LEU A 67 22.07 31.90 2.92
CA LEU A 67 20.73 31.81 2.35
C LEU A 67 19.67 31.67 3.46
N MET A 68 19.87 30.74 4.40
CA MET A 68 18.94 30.48 5.49
C MET A 68 18.77 31.68 6.42
N GLU A 69 19.81 32.48 6.63
CA GLU A 69 19.70 33.74 7.38
C GLU A 69 18.71 34.71 6.70
N LYS A 70 18.70 34.75 5.36
CA LYS A 70 17.84 35.65 4.58
C LYS A 70 16.40 35.16 4.40
N VAL A 71 16.15 33.86 4.43
CA VAL A 71 14.82 33.27 4.11
C VAL A 71 14.17 32.50 5.26
N GLY A 72 14.92 32.24 6.33
CA GLY A 72 14.47 31.36 7.42
C GLY A 72 13.31 31.91 8.23
N ALA A 73 13.06 33.23 8.21
CA ALA A 73 11.89 33.82 8.87
C ALA A 73 10.61 33.52 8.07
N GLU A 74 10.64 33.69 6.75
CA GLU A 74 9.54 33.45 5.83
C GLU A 74 9.22 31.96 5.73
N MET A 75 10.23 31.09 5.77
CA MET A 75 10.03 29.64 5.86
C MET A 75 9.25 29.25 7.11
N ARG A 76 9.67 29.76 8.28
CA ARG A 76 8.98 29.50 9.56
C ARG A 76 7.56 30.05 9.54
N GLN A 77 7.36 31.25 9.00
CA GLN A 77 6.04 31.84 8.84
C GLN A 77 5.11 30.97 8.00
N LEU A 78 5.59 30.45 6.86
CA LEU A 78 4.81 29.55 6.02
C LEU A 78 4.52 28.22 6.74
N ALA A 79 5.53 27.61 7.38
CA ALA A 79 5.36 26.37 8.13
C ALA A 79 4.31 26.51 9.25
N ASP A 80 4.34 27.62 10.00
CA ASP A 80 3.37 27.91 11.06
C ASP A 80 1.96 28.13 10.51
N ALA A 81 1.84 28.88 9.41
CA ALA A 81 0.55 29.12 8.75
C ALA A 81 -0.06 27.81 8.23
N CYS A 82 0.74 26.97 7.57
CA CYS A 82 0.33 25.66 7.08
C CYS A 82 -0.09 24.72 8.22
N SER A 83 0.68 24.69 9.31
CA SER A 83 0.38 23.85 10.48
C SER A 83 -0.94 24.25 11.14
N LYS A 84 -1.16 25.56 11.31
CA LYS A 84 -2.43 26.10 11.85
C LYS A 84 -3.62 25.76 10.96
N LEU A 85 -3.47 25.97 9.64
CA LEU A 85 -4.52 25.64 8.67
C LEU A 85 -4.85 24.14 8.72
N MET A 86 -3.83 23.28 8.66
CA MET A 86 -4.03 21.83 8.63
C MET A 86 -4.68 21.32 9.91
N TYR A 87 -4.19 21.75 11.08
CA TYR A 87 -4.77 21.37 12.37
C TYR A 87 -6.26 21.73 12.43
N ARG A 88 -6.61 22.96 12.00
CA ARG A 88 -8.01 23.41 11.99
C ARG A 88 -8.85 22.63 10.98
N SER A 89 -8.34 22.40 9.77
CA SER A 89 -9.02 21.61 8.74
C SER A 89 -9.33 20.19 9.23
N VAL A 90 -8.41 19.53 9.93
CA VAL A 90 -8.65 18.19 10.50
C VAL A 90 -9.72 18.22 11.59
N GLN A 91 -9.72 19.23 12.47
CA GLN A 91 -10.79 19.37 13.48
C GLN A 91 -12.17 19.50 12.82
N LEU A 92 -12.28 20.33 11.77
CA LEU A 92 -13.52 20.52 11.02
C LEU A 92 -13.94 19.26 10.25
N ALA A 93 -12.97 18.53 9.70
CA ALA A 93 -13.20 17.25 9.03
C ALA A 93 -13.83 16.23 9.98
N ILE A 94 -13.26 16.05 11.18
CA ILE A 94 -13.77 15.14 12.22
C ILE A 94 -15.13 15.59 12.74
N ALA A 95 -15.37 16.90 12.82
CA ALA A 95 -16.68 17.45 13.17
C ALA A 95 -17.74 17.24 12.07
N GLY A 96 -17.36 16.84 10.86
CA GLY A 96 -18.27 16.68 9.72
C GLY A 96 -18.84 18.00 9.21
N PHE A 97 -18.06 19.09 9.36
CA PHE A 97 -18.41 20.44 8.94
C PHE A 97 -18.68 20.51 7.42
N SER A 98 -19.74 21.22 7.02
CA SER A 98 -19.99 21.55 5.60
C SER A 98 -20.70 22.90 5.54
N GLU A 99 -20.29 23.76 4.61
CA GLU A 99 -20.86 25.10 4.42
C GLU A 99 -22.37 25.03 4.14
N SER A 100 -22.85 23.98 3.45
CA SER A 100 -24.27 23.78 3.11
C SER A 100 -25.16 23.43 4.31
N ASN A 101 -24.56 23.04 5.44
CA ASN A 101 -25.26 22.52 6.61
C ASN A 101 -25.48 23.55 7.72
N LEU A 102 -25.14 24.81 7.48
CA LEU A 102 -25.29 25.91 8.42
C LEU A 102 -26.76 26.38 8.47
N VAL A 103 -27.61 25.66 9.21
CA VAL A 103 -29.02 26.04 9.45
C VAL A 103 -29.31 26.07 10.95
N GLY A 104 -29.99 27.11 11.44
CA GLY A 104 -30.42 27.23 12.84
C GLY A 104 -29.37 27.84 13.78
N VAL A 105 -29.44 27.53 15.07
CA VAL A 105 -28.57 28.12 16.13
C VAL A 105 -27.09 27.74 15.96
N GLU A 106 -26.80 26.61 15.31
CA GLU A 106 -25.45 26.17 14.95
C GLU A 106 -24.81 27.03 13.82
N ALA A 107 -25.60 27.83 13.11
CA ALA A 107 -25.12 28.65 12.00
C ALA A 107 -24.20 29.78 12.45
N VAL A 108 -24.38 30.34 13.66
CA VAL A 108 -23.56 31.45 14.16
C VAL A 108 -22.14 30.95 14.49
N GLN A 109 -22.03 29.81 15.15
CA GLN A 109 -20.74 29.19 15.45
C GLN A 109 -20.05 28.75 14.16
N GLY A 110 -20.77 28.05 13.27
CA GLY A 110 -20.19 27.58 12.01
C GLY A 110 -19.81 28.70 11.04
N GLN A 111 -20.46 29.88 11.10
CA GLN A 111 -19.98 31.08 10.38
C GLN A 111 -18.66 31.62 10.94
N GLY A 112 -18.45 31.53 12.26
CA GLY A 112 -17.17 31.87 12.88
C GLY A 112 -16.05 30.95 12.40
N GLU A 113 -16.30 29.64 12.40
CA GLU A 113 -15.34 28.64 11.90
C GLU A 113 -15.04 28.82 10.42
N LEU A 114 -16.06 29.14 9.62
CA LEU A 114 -15.92 29.44 8.18
C LEU A 114 -15.03 30.66 7.94
N ARG A 115 -15.23 31.75 8.68
CA ARG A 115 -14.41 32.97 8.57
C ARG A 115 -12.96 32.69 8.95
N GLU A 116 -12.77 31.94 10.03
CA GLU A 116 -11.44 31.55 10.51
C GLU A 116 -10.71 30.67 9.49
N LEU A 117 -11.39 29.67 8.92
CA LEU A 117 -10.81 28.80 7.89
C LEU A 117 -10.40 29.59 6.64
N LYS A 118 -11.28 30.47 6.15
CA LYS A 118 -10.99 31.36 5.01
C LYS A 118 -9.83 32.33 5.31
N ALA A 119 -9.72 32.83 6.55
CA ALA A 119 -8.60 33.66 6.97
C ALA A 119 -7.27 32.88 7.00
N ASN A 120 -7.29 31.64 7.48
CA ASN A 120 -6.11 30.78 7.49
C ASN A 120 -5.64 30.41 6.08
N ILE A 121 -6.58 30.14 5.15
CA ILE A 121 -6.26 29.94 3.72
C ILE A 121 -5.55 31.19 3.16
N ALA A 122 -6.10 32.37 3.40
CA ALA A 122 -5.48 33.63 2.94
C ALA A 122 -4.10 33.86 3.57
N ALA A 123 -3.91 33.49 4.84
CA ALA A 123 -2.61 33.59 5.52
C ALA A 123 -1.54 32.68 4.90
N VAL A 124 -1.89 31.44 4.53
CA VAL A 124 -0.98 30.53 3.82
C VAL A 124 -0.61 31.10 2.45
N ALA A 125 -1.59 31.58 1.68
CA ALA A 125 -1.34 32.18 0.36
C ALA A 125 -0.40 33.41 0.46
N ALA A 126 -0.60 34.28 1.47
CA ALA A 126 0.26 35.42 1.71
C ALA A 126 1.69 35.01 2.11
N ALA A 127 1.83 33.98 2.97
CA ALA A 127 3.13 33.46 3.38
C ALA A 127 3.88 32.79 2.22
N GLN A 128 3.19 32.04 1.34
CA GLN A 128 3.78 31.48 0.13
C GLN A 128 4.32 32.58 -0.80
N ALA A 129 3.55 33.64 -1.02
CA ALA A 129 3.98 34.77 -1.85
C ALA A 129 5.19 35.49 -1.23
N SER A 130 5.21 35.66 0.10
CA SER A 130 6.34 36.25 0.83
C SER A 130 7.61 35.40 0.67
N LEU A 131 7.52 34.09 0.93
CA LEU A 131 8.63 33.16 0.77
C LEU A 131 9.16 33.13 -0.67
N ALA A 132 8.26 33.06 -1.67
CA ALA A 132 8.67 33.05 -3.07
C ALA A 132 9.46 34.31 -3.43
N LYS A 133 9.04 35.49 -2.96
CA LYS A 133 9.75 36.75 -3.18
C LYS A 133 11.09 36.82 -2.44
N ALA A 134 11.11 36.43 -1.17
CA ALA A 134 12.33 36.43 -0.34
C ALA A 134 13.37 35.47 -0.92
N PHE A 135 12.95 34.24 -1.25
CA PHE A 135 13.82 33.22 -1.84
C PHE A 135 14.34 33.63 -3.22
N ALA A 136 13.48 34.19 -4.08
CA ALA A 136 13.90 34.67 -5.40
C ALA A 136 14.94 35.80 -5.33
N LYS A 137 14.86 36.66 -4.31
CA LYS A 137 15.85 37.70 -4.03
C LYS A 137 17.14 37.10 -3.47
N ALA A 138 17.04 36.30 -2.41
CA ALA A 138 18.19 35.73 -1.71
C ALA A 138 19.05 34.86 -2.63
N ARG A 139 18.43 33.99 -3.45
CA ARG A 139 19.17 33.16 -4.42
C ARG A 139 19.96 33.99 -5.43
N GLY A 140 19.45 35.16 -5.82
CA GLY A 140 20.10 36.05 -6.77
C GLY A 140 21.32 36.76 -6.17
N GLU A 141 21.30 37.00 -4.86
CA GLU A 141 22.41 37.58 -4.12
C GLU A 141 23.51 36.55 -3.82
N VAL A 142 23.13 35.32 -3.42
CA VAL A 142 24.08 34.27 -3.00
C VAL A 142 24.71 33.56 -4.20
N TRP A 143 23.91 33.18 -5.20
CA TRP A 143 24.36 32.38 -6.36
C TRP A 143 24.37 33.14 -7.68
N GLY A 144 24.10 34.45 -7.65
CA GLY A 144 24.11 35.30 -8.82
C GLY A 144 22.86 35.15 -9.73
N PRO A 145 22.91 35.72 -10.95
CA PRO A 145 21.72 35.91 -11.80
C PRO A 145 21.08 34.61 -12.30
N ALA A 146 21.88 33.55 -12.45
CA ALA A 146 21.39 32.23 -12.85
C ALA A 146 20.62 31.55 -11.70
N GLY A 147 21.02 31.81 -10.45
CA GLY A 147 20.28 31.43 -9.25
C GLY A 147 19.96 29.94 -9.13
N LEU A 148 20.78 29.07 -9.73
CA LEU A 148 20.73 27.60 -9.65
C LEU A 148 22.17 27.06 -9.72
N THR A 149 22.65 26.49 -8.63
CA THR A 149 23.97 25.85 -8.50
C THR A 149 23.77 24.41 -8.03
N ALA A 150 24.75 23.54 -8.27
CA ALA A 150 24.70 22.17 -7.74
C ALA A 150 24.56 22.16 -6.21
N ASP A 151 25.28 23.08 -5.56
CA ASP A 151 25.30 23.25 -4.10
C ASP A 151 24.02 23.90 -3.54
N GLY A 152 23.17 24.50 -4.39
CA GLY A 152 21.89 25.10 -3.99
C GLY A 152 20.67 24.21 -4.18
N LEU A 153 20.85 23.02 -4.79
CA LEU A 153 19.74 22.15 -5.16
C LEU A 153 18.90 21.72 -3.96
N GLY A 154 19.52 21.54 -2.80
CA GLY A 154 18.83 21.10 -1.61
C GLY A 154 17.90 22.16 -1.04
N GLU A 155 18.32 23.41 -1.02
CA GLU A 155 17.51 24.54 -0.56
C GLU A 155 16.38 24.86 -1.53
N HIS A 156 16.64 24.76 -2.84
CA HIS A 156 15.61 24.84 -3.87
C HIS A 156 14.53 23.77 -3.64
N TYR A 157 14.95 22.53 -3.43
CA TYR A 157 14.06 21.42 -3.15
C TYR A 157 13.25 21.66 -1.87
N PHE A 158 13.91 22.09 -0.79
CA PHE A 158 13.27 22.36 0.50
C PHE A 158 12.19 23.44 0.38
N CYS A 159 12.50 24.58 -0.25
CA CYS A 159 11.54 25.66 -0.47
C CYS A 159 10.35 25.18 -1.31
N PHE A 160 10.61 24.40 -2.35
CA PHE A 160 9.58 23.86 -3.23
C PHE A 160 8.66 22.88 -2.49
N ALA A 161 9.23 21.99 -1.68
CA ALA A 161 8.49 21.04 -0.86
C ALA A 161 7.61 21.75 0.17
N LEU A 162 8.13 22.78 0.86
CA LEU A 162 7.38 23.56 1.83
C LEU A 162 6.24 24.36 1.17
N ALA A 163 6.49 24.94 -0.01
CA ALA A 163 5.44 25.61 -0.78
C ALA A 163 4.35 24.64 -1.22
N SER A 164 4.73 23.45 -1.73
CA SER A 164 3.81 22.39 -2.14
C SER A 164 2.97 21.89 -0.96
N TYR A 165 3.56 21.76 0.23
CA TYR A 165 2.82 21.44 1.44
C TYR A 165 1.71 22.46 1.74
N GLY A 166 2.00 23.76 1.58
CA GLY A 166 0.99 24.82 1.75
C GLY A 166 -0.13 24.75 0.71
N GLU A 167 0.18 24.37 -0.53
CA GLU A 167 -0.83 24.16 -1.58
C GLU A 167 -1.78 23.02 -1.22
N TYR A 168 -1.25 21.84 -0.85
CA TYR A 168 -2.10 20.71 -0.45
C TYR A 168 -2.93 21.01 0.82
N ALA A 169 -2.38 21.76 1.77
CA ALA A 169 -3.11 22.19 2.97
C ALA A 169 -4.29 23.10 2.61
N THR A 170 -4.08 24.00 1.64
CA THR A 170 -5.10 24.89 1.11
C THR A 170 -6.16 24.12 0.33
N GLU A 171 -5.76 23.22 -0.59
CA GLU A 171 -6.69 22.38 -1.35
C GLU A 171 -7.57 21.52 -0.44
N PHE A 172 -7.01 20.97 0.65
CA PHE A 172 -7.81 20.22 1.61
C PHE A 172 -8.81 21.11 2.35
N ALA A 173 -8.40 22.31 2.77
CA ALA A 173 -9.30 23.28 3.41
C ALA A 173 -10.42 23.72 2.45
N GLU A 174 -10.11 23.98 1.18
CA GLU A 174 -11.09 24.29 0.14
C GLU A 174 -12.03 23.11 -0.15
N TYR A 175 -11.53 21.87 -0.06
CA TYR A 175 -12.39 20.69 -0.13
C TYR A 175 -13.44 20.68 0.98
N LEU A 176 -13.09 21.05 2.22
CA LEU A 176 -14.05 21.14 3.32
C LEU A 176 -15.09 22.25 3.14
N LEU A 177 -14.76 23.28 2.35
CA LEU A 177 -15.71 24.34 1.98
C LEU A 177 -16.70 23.89 0.91
N SER A 178 -16.34 22.87 0.12
CA SER A 178 -17.21 22.32 -0.92
C SER A 178 -18.02 21.14 -0.38
N ASP A 179 -19.33 21.09 -0.67
CA ASP A 179 -20.22 20.06 -0.12
C ASP A 179 -20.05 18.71 -0.84
N HIS A 180 -18.87 18.10 -0.67
CA HIS A 180 -18.59 16.77 -1.20
C HIS A 180 -19.04 15.70 -0.20
N ARG A 181 -19.64 14.64 -0.74
CA ARG A 181 -19.98 13.43 0.01
C ARG A 181 -19.21 12.26 -0.56
N ALA A 182 -18.85 11.30 0.30
CA ALA A 182 -18.28 10.05 -0.17
C ALA A 182 -19.29 9.42 -1.16
N PRO A 183 -18.83 8.89 -2.31
CA PRO A 183 -19.73 8.22 -3.23
C PRO A 183 -20.35 7.02 -2.51
N GLY A 184 -21.63 7.13 -2.16
CA GLY A 184 -22.29 6.13 -1.34
C GLY A 184 -22.20 4.75 -1.97
N CYS A 185 -21.60 3.79 -1.26
CA CYS A 185 -21.86 2.39 -1.51
C CYS A 185 -23.21 2.06 -0.87
N GLY A 186 -24.31 2.36 -1.58
CA GLY A 186 -25.63 1.94 -1.12
C GLY A 186 -25.63 0.45 -0.74
N ILE A 187 -26.45 0.03 0.23
CA ILE A 187 -26.44 -1.31 0.83
C ILE A 187 -26.30 -2.43 -0.23
N ILE A 188 -27.10 -2.35 -1.30
CA ILE A 188 -27.09 -3.33 -2.40
C ILE A 188 -25.73 -3.36 -3.12
N ARG A 189 -25.15 -2.18 -3.39
CA ARG A 189 -23.85 -2.06 -4.06
C ARG A 189 -22.70 -2.50 -3.14
N GLY A 190 -22.80 -2.23 -1.84
CA GLY A 190 -21.85 -2.69 -0.84
C GLY A 190 -21.86 -4.22 -0.70
N CYS A 191 -23.04 -4.82 -0.56
CA CYS A 191 -23.21 -6.27 -0.56
C CYS A 191 -22.74 -6.90 -1.87
N TYR A 192 -23.12 -6.33 -3.02
CA TYR A 192 -22.68 -6.81 -4.32
C TYR A 192 -21.15 -6.75 -4.47
N ARG A 193 -20.51 -5.66 -4.04
CA ARG A 193 -19.05 -5.52 -4.11
C ARG A 193 -18.35 -6.50 -3.17
N GLY A 194 -18.84 -6.67 -1.94
CA GLY A 194 -18.32 -7.69 -1.02
C GLY A 194 -18.46 -9.11 -1.56
N VAL A 195 -19.58 -9.42 -2.22
CA VAL A 195 -19.79 -10.73 -2.89
C VAL A 195 -18.87 -10.88 -4.09
N MET A 196 -18.72 -9.85 -4.95
CA MET A 196 -17.84 -9.89 -6.11
C MET A 196 -16.37 -9.99 -5.73
N ASP A 197 -15.92 -9.28 -4.70
CA ASP A 197 -14.57 -9.40 -4.16
C ASP A 197 -14.34 -10.79 -3.55
N SER A 198 -15.36 -11.41 -2.95
CA SER A 198 -15.31 -12.80 -2.46
C SER A 198 -15.36 -13.86 -3.57
N LEU A 199 -15.88 -13.50 -4.75
CA LEU A 199 -16.01 -14.38 -5.92
C LEU A 199 -14.90 -14.14 -6.97
N ALA A 200 -13.95 -13.23 -6.70
CA ALA A 200 -12.82 -12.95 -7.57
C ALA A 200 -11.76 -14.07 -7.48
N PHE A 201 -12.15 -15.29 -7.86
CA PHE A 201 -11.29 -16.48 -7.91
C PHE A 201 -10.21 -16.33 -8.99
N ASN A 202 -9.14 -15.59 -8.69
CA ASN A 202 -8.17 -15.18 -9.68
C ASN A 202 -7.03 -16.17 -9.92
N SER A 203 -7.16 -17.45 -9.53
CA SER A 203 -6.18 -18.45 -9.98
C SER A 203 -6.73 -19.87 -10.12
N LEU A 204 -6.42 -20.51 -11.25
CA LEU A 204 -6.63 -21.94 -11.48
C LEU A 204 -5.98 -22.81 -10.39
N ASN A 205 -4.83 -22.36 -9.85
CA ASN A 205 -4.16 -23.02 -8.73
C ASN A 205 -5.01 -23.01 -7.46
N PHE A 206 -5.67 -21.89 -7.15
CA PHE A 206 -6.61 -21.83 -6.03
C PHE A 206 -7.78 -22.79 -6.24
N MET A 207 -8.41 -22.78 -7.42
CA MET A 207 -9.53 -23.68 -7.73
C MET A 207 -9.16 -25.15 -7.56
N MET A 208 -8.00 -25.57 -8.08
CA MET A 208 -7.56 -26.96 -7.95
C MET A 208 -7.23 -27.34 -6.50
N ARG A 209 -6.55 -26.45 -5.74
CA ARG A 209 -6.20 -26.65 -4.33
C ARG A 209 -7.44 -26.79 -3.44
N THR A 210 -8.37 -25.88 -3.65
CA THR A 210 -9.68 -25.86 -2.99
C THR A 210 -10.48 -27.12 -3.35
N SER A 211 -10.45 -27.53 -4.61
CA SER A 211 -11.13 -28.77 -5.06
C SER A 211 -10.55 -30.02 -4.42
N ILE A 212 -9.21 -30.18 -4.39
CA ILE A 212 -8.58 -31.37 -3.78
C ILE A 212 -8.92 -31.47 -2.29
N GLY A 213 -8.79 -30.38 -1.54
CA GLY A 213 -9.12 -30.39 -0.11
C GLY A 213 -10.61 -30.65 0.12
N PHE A 214 -11.50 -30.00 -0.64
CA PHE A 214 -12.95 -30.16 -0.52
C PHE A 214 -13.42 -31.57 -0.89
N PHE A 215 -13.01 -32.08 -2.05
CA PHE A 215 -13.38 -33.44 -2.48
C PHE A 215 -12.70 -34.52 -1.64
N GLY A 216 -11.50 -34.26 -1.12
CA GLY A 216 -10.85 -35.15 -0.15
C GLY A 216 -11.63 -35.25 1.16
N ALA A 217 -12.03 -34.11 1.73
CA ALA A 217 -12.86 -34.08 2.93
C ALA A 217 -14.26 -34.68 2.69
N TRP A 218 -14.85 -34.43 1.52
CA TRP A 218 -16.10 -35.06 1.10
C TRP A 218 -15.98 -36.58 0.99
N ALA A 219 -14.91 -37.11 0.39
CA ALA A 219 -14.69 -38.54 0.28
C ALA A 219 -14.54 -39.19 1.67
N LEU A 220 -13.78 -38.56 2.57
CA LEU A 220 -13.68 -39.01 3.96
C LEU A 220 -15.05 -39.03 4.66
N GLY A 221 -15.82 -37.95 4.53
CA GLY A 221 -17.18 -37.84 5.09
C GLY A 221 -18.14 -38.89 4.53
N PHE A 222 -18.07 -39.14 3.23
CA PHE A 222 -18.93 -40.10 2.54
C PHE A 222 -18.62 -41.54 2.94
N PHE A 223 -17.35 -41.94 2.94
CA PHE A 223 -16.95 -43.32 3.25
C PHE A 223 -16.83 -43.61 4.76
N GLY A 224 -16.64 -42.58 5.59
CA GLY A 224 -16.30 -42.71 7.00
C GLY A 224 -14.87 -43.24 7.22
N MET A 225 -14.47 -43.39 8.48
CA MET A 225 -13.16 -43.97 8.84
C MET A 225 -13.30 -45.31 9.58
N PRO A 226 -12.39 -46.27 9.30
CA PRO A 226 -12.37 -47.55 10.01
C PRO A 226 -12.23 -47.37 11.53
N GLY A 227 -12.86 -48.26 12.30
CA GLY A 227 -12.76 -48.25 13.77
C GLY A 227 -13.74 -47.32 14.48
N GLY A 228 -14.76 -46.79 13.78
CA GLY A 228 -15.78 -45.93 14.37
C GLY A 228 -15.30 -44.51 14.67
N LEU A 229 -14.11 -44.14 14.18
CA LEU A 229 -13.52 -42.82 14.41
C LEU A 229 -14.29 -41.68 13.73
N MET A 230 -14.98 -41.98 12.63
CA MET A 230 -15.88 -41.05 11.93
C MET A 230 -16.98 -41.83 11.21
N GLY A 231 -18.24 -41.42 11.36
CA GLY A 231 -19.38 -42.03 10.69
C GLY A 231 -19.33 -41.86 9.17
N ALA A 232 -19.97 -42.77 8.44
CA ALA A 232 -20.17 -42.62 7.00
C ALA A 232 -21.36 -41.67 6.72
N TYR A 233 -21.35 -41.05 5.54
CA TYR A 233 -22.35 -40.07 5.08
C TYR A 233 -22.42 -38.77 5.89
N ASP A 234 -21.29 -38.34 6.43
CA ASP A 234 -21.19 -37.04 7.09
C ASP A 234 -20.66 -35.94 6.13
N SER A 235 -21.24 -34.76 6.25
CA SER A 235 -20.90 -33.58 5.43
C SER A 235 -20.06 -32.55 6.19
N VAL A 236 -19.88 -32.70 7.51
CA VAL A 236 -19.17 -31.74 8.35
C VAL A 236 -17.73 -31.51 7.88
N PRO A 237 -16.91 -32.52 7.50
CA PRO A 237 -15.56 -32.28 6.98
C PRO A 237 -15.53 -31.40 5.72
N ALA A 238 -16.44 -31.65 4.78
CA ALA A 238 -16.54 -30.88 3.53
C ALA A 238 -17.04 -29.45 3.78
N GLY A 239 -18.07 -29.29 4.63
CA GLY A 239 -18.57 -27.99 5.04
C GLY A 239 -17.52 -27.15 5.79
N THR A 240 -16.77 -27.79 6.69
CA THR A 240 -15.65 -27.18 7.41
C THR A 240 -14.58 -26.70 6.44
N THR A 241 -14.25 -27.52 5.44
CA THR A 241 -13.27 -27.19 4.40
C THR A 241 -13.65 -25.92 3.61
N ALA A 242 -14.94 -25.71 3.33
CA ALA A 242 -15.42 -24.49 2.67
C ALA A 242 -15.10 -23.22 3.49
N TYR A 243 -15.27 -23.25 4.82
CA TYR A 243 -14.89 -22.14 5.70
C TYR A 243 -13.37 -21.95 5.81
N LEU A 244 -12.60 -23.05 5.85
CA LEU A 244 -11.14 -23.01 5.88
C LEU A 244 -10.52 -22.42 4.60
N MET A 245 -11.27 -22.44 3.50
CA MET A 245 -10.87 -21.95 2.18
C MET A 245 -11.42 -20.56 1.85
N ALA A 246 -12.43 -20.06 2.57
CA ALA A 246 -13.06 -18.75 2.34
C ALA A 246 -12.14 -17.54 2.61
N ALA A 247 -11.02 -17.72 3.30
CA ALA A 247 -10.02 -16.67 3.48
C ALA A 247 -8.93 -16.76 2.40
N GLU A 248 -9.16 -16.11 1.27
CA GLU A 248 -8.14 -15.87 0.26
C GLU A 248 -7.17 -14.75 0.64
N GLY A 249 -5.96 -14.79 0.06
CA GLY A 249 -5.17 -13.58 -0.14
C GLY A 249 -3.65 -13.79 -0.24
N LYS A 250 -3.02 -14.37 0.79
CA LYS A 250 -1.55 -14.27 0.94
C LYS A 250 -0.88 -15.63 1.07
N GLY A 251 0.02 -15.95 0.15
CA GLY A 251 0.46 -17.31 -0.15
C GLY A 251 1.55 -17.89 0.74
N GLY A 252 1.99 -17.24 1.81
CA GLY A 252 3.34 -17.46 2.33
C GLY A 252 3.56 -18.21 3.60
N SER A 253 2.52 -18.74 4.24
CA SER A 253 2.76 -19.86 5.16
C SER A 253 1.55 -20.75 5.28
N ALA A 254 1.48 -21.78 4.43
CA ALA A 254 0.47 -22.83 4.55
C ALA A 254 0.47 -23.44 5.96
N LEU A 255 1.65 -23.58 6.59
CA LEU A 255 1.79 -24.14 7.93
C LEU A 255 1.23 -23.22 9.02
N MET A 256 1.61 -21.94 9.05
CA MET A 256 1.04 -20.99 10.04
C MET A 256 -0.47 -20.83 9.86
N LYS A 257 -0.95 -20.87 8.61
CA LYS A 257 -2.38 -20.91 8.32
C LYS A 257 -3.03 -22.17 8.89
N ASN A 258 -2.44 -23.35 8.73
CA ASN A 258 -2.99 -24.58 9.30
C ASN A 258 -3.03 -24.57 10.83
N ILE A 259 -2.02 -23.97 11.48
CA ILE A 259 -2.02 -23.76 12.94
C ILE A 259 -3.12 -22.77 13.34
N ALA A 260 -3.26 -21.65 12.63
CA ALA A 260 -4.31 -20.68 12.86
C ALA A 260 -5.72 -21.26 12.63
N ARG A 261 -5.88 -22.12 11.61
CA ARG A 261 -7.11 -22.89 11.35
C ARG A 261 -7.44 -23.78 12.55
N PHE A 262 -6.46 -24.53 13.05
CA PHE A 262 -6.64 -25.37 14.23
C PHE A 262 -7.02 -24.55 15.48
N GLN A 263 -6.34 -23.44 15.74
CA GLN A 263 -6.62 -22.57 16.88
C GLN A 263 -8.02 -21.92 16.80
N GLY A 264 -8.40 -21.39 15.64
CA GLY A 264 -9.69 -20.71 15.46
C GLY A 264 -10.86 -21.67 15.47
N VAL A 265 -10.76 -22.78 14.73
CA VAL A 265 -11.81 -23.82 14.68
C VAL A 265 -11.92 -24.56 16.00
N GLY A 266 -10.79 -25.04 16.54
CA GLY A 266 -10.78 -25.74 17.83
C GLY A 266 -11.21 -24.84 18.98
N GLY A 267 -10.69 -23.62 19.06
CA GLY A 267 -11.06 -22.64 20.08
C GLY A 267 -12.53 -22.21 20.00
N GLY A 268 -13.05 -21.96 18.81
CA GLY A 268 -14.45 -21.60 18.58
C GLY A 268 -15.40 -22.74 18.93
N THR A 269 -15.11 -23.97 18.48
CA THR A 269 -15.91 -25.17 18.77
C THR A 269 -15.94 -25.48 20.26
N ILE A 270 -14.77 -25.60 20.90
CA ILE A 270 -14.67 -25.91 22.34
C ILE A 270 -15.33 -24.79 23.16
N GLY A 271 -15.07 -23.53 22.82
CA GLY A 271 -15.65 -22.39 23.52
C GLY A 271 -17.17 -22.33 23.40
N GLY A 272 -17.71 -22.56 22.20
CA GLY A 272 -19.15 -22.56 21.94
C GLY A 272 -19.88 -23.65 22.72
N GLN A 273 -19.35 -24.88 22.67
CA GLN A 273 -19.95 -26.01 23.40
C GLN A 273 -19.84 -25.85 24.92
N LEU A 274 -18.69 -25.38 25.43
CA LEU A 274 -18.49 -25.17 26.86
C LEU A 274 -19.45 -24.10 27.41
N LEU A 275 -19.63 -22.99 26.70
CA LEU A 275 -20.55 -21.92 27.11
C LEU A 275 -22.01 -22.31 26.92
N PHE A 276 -22.35 -23.09 25.87
CA PHE A 276 -23.68 -23.66 25.70
C PHE A 276 -24.02 -24.55 26.90
N ASN A 277 -23.16 -25.50 27.25
CA ASN A 277 -23.37 -26.43 28.36
C ASN A 277 -23.40 -25.74 29.73
N ALA A 278 -22.63 -24.67 29.91
CA ALA A 278 -22.55 -23.96 31.18
C ALA A 278 -23.75 -23.03 31.43
N PHE A 279 -24.30 -22.40 30.39
CA PHE A 279 -25.25 -21.29 30.54
C PHE A 279 -26.61 -21.51 29.87
N ILE A 280 -26.72 -22.42 28.91
CA ILE A 280 -27.95 -22.66 28.16
C ILE A 280 -28.64 -23.91 28.70
N SER A 281 -29.86 -23.72 29.19
CA SER A 281 -30.79 -24.77 29.60
C SER A 281 -32.09 -24.66 28.82
N CYS A 282 -33.01 -25.62 28.97
CA CYS A 282 -34.34 -25.60 28.33
C CYS A 282 -35.29 -24.53 28.89
N ALA A 283 -34.81 -23.61 29.73
CA ALA A 283 -35.61 -22.50 30.21
C ALA A 283 -35.72 -21.38 29.15
N TRP A 284 -36.72 -20.52 29.29
CA TRP A 284 -36.89 -19.38 28.37
C TRP A 284 -35.83 -18.28 28.61
N TYR A 285 -35.40 -18.09 29.86
CA TYR A 285 -34.46 -17.03 30.23
C TYR A 285 -33.01 -17.36 29.84
N SER A 286 -32.64 -18.64 29.76
CA SER A 286 -31.33 -19.09 29.28
C SER A 286 -31.12 -18.77 27.80
N GLY A 287 -32.19 -18.72 26.99
CA GLY A 287 -32.12 -18.26 25.61
C GLY A 287 -31.66 -16.80 25.49
N PHE A 288 -32.14 -15.91 26.39
CA PHE A 288 -31.70 -14.52 26.44
C PHE A 288 -30.25 -14.40 26.91
N ILE A 289 -29.86 -15.16 27.93
CA ILE A 289 -28.48 -15.21 28.42
C ILE A 289 -27.54 -15.71 27.31
N GLY A 290 -27.94 -16.77 26.60
CA GLY A 290 -27.22 -17.32 25.45
C GLY A 290 -27.05 -16.30 24.32
N PHE A 291 -28.09 -15.53 24.01
CA PHE A 291 -28.01 -14.44 23.03
C PHE A 291 -26.99 -13.36 23.44
N VAL A 292 -27.01 -12.93 24.70
CA VAL A 292 -26.05 -11.93 25.20
C VAL A 292 -24.61 -12.47 25.15
N ILE A 293 -24.38 -13.72 25.57
CA ILE A 293 -23.07 -14.37 25.47
C ILE A 293 -22.62 -14.46 24.01
N MET A 294 -23.52 -14.84 23.11
CA MET A 294 -23.22 -14.92 21.67
C MET A 294 -22.80 -13.57 21.11
N VAL A 295 -23.55 -12.50 21.39
CA VAL A 295 -23.21 -11.15 20.93
C VAL A 295 -21.85 -10.71 21.46
N ILE A 296 -21.57 -10.92 22.74
CA ILE A 296 -20.29 -10.53 23.36
C ILE A 296 -19.12 -11.32 22.76
N SER A 297 -19.23 -12.64 22.67
CA SER A 297 -18.18 -13.50 22.14
C SER A 297 -17.93 -13.25 20.65
N VAL A 298 -18.98 -13.08 19.85
CA VAL A 298 -18.84 -12.73 18.42
C VAL A 298 -18.26 -11.32 18.27
N PHE A 299 -18.66 -10.36 19.10
CA PHE A 299 -18.09 -9.00 19.09
C PHE A 299 -16.58 -9.02 19.38
N PHE A 300 -16.12 -9.73 20.41
CA PHE A 300 -14.69 -9.82 20.71
C PHE A 300 -13.91 -10.58 19.62
N SER A 301 -14.47 -11.64 19.06
CA SER A 301 -13.85 -12.39 17.98
C SER A 301 -13.76 -11.59 16.67
N LEU A 302 -14.79 -10.80 16.35
CA LEU A 302 -14.76 -9.86 15.22
C LEU A 302 -13.86 -8.65 15.50
N TYR A 303 -13.79 -8.17 16.74
CA TYR A 303 -12.81 -7.15 17.13
C TYR A 303 -11.39 -7.66 16.86
N LEU A 304 -11.06 -8.89 17.27
CA LEU A 304 -9.78 -9.51 16.92
C LEU A 304 -9.58 -9.64 15.40
N TYR A 305 -10.64 -9.98 14.64
CA TYR A 305 -10.61 -10.01 13.17
C TYR A 305 -10.18 -8.68 12.56
N TYR A 306 -10.77 -7.57 13.01
CA TYR A 306 -10.51 -6.24 12.45
C TYR A 306 -9.31 -5.51 13.07
N SER A 307 -8.94 -5.81 14.32
CA SER A 307 -7.90 -5.10 15.07
C SER A 307 -6.53 -5.77 15.03
N SER A 308 -6.47 -7.09 14.78
CA SER A 308 -5.22 -7.86 14.85
C SER A 308 -4.74 -8.32 13.48
N ALA A 309 -3.55 -7.87 13.09
CA ALA A 309 -2.89 -8.35 11.88
C ALA A 309 -2.50 -9.83 11.95
N ASN A 310 -2.14 -10.33 13.14
CA ASN A 310 -1.66 -11.71 13.34
C ASN A 310 -2.78 -12.70 13.65
N PHE A 311 -3.79 -12.27 14.42
CA PHE A 311 -4.86 -13.15 14.90
C PHE A 311 -6.19 -12.91 14.20
N GLY A 312 -6.24 -12.04 13.18
CA GLY A 312 -7.50 -11.69 12.56
C GLY A 312 -8.23 -12.91 12.01
N TYR A 313 -7.53 -13.74 11.24
CA TYR A 313 -8.08 -14.97 10.69
C TYR A 313 -8.55 -15.97 11.77
N VAL A 314 -7.81 -16.07 12.89
CA VAL A 314 -8.22 -16.88 14.04
C VAL A 314 -9.52 -16.34 14.64
N GLY A 315 -9.65 -15.02 14.78
CA GLY A 315 -10.85 -14.34 15.27
C GLY A 315 -12.08 -14.62 14.41
N LEU A 316 -11.94 -14.59 13.08
CA LEU A 316 -13.03 -14.90 12.16
C LEU A 316 -13.53 -16.34 12.31
N LEU A 317 -12.62 -17.31 12.29
CA LEU A 317 -12.95 -18.73 12.48
C LEU A 317 -13.52 -18.99 13.87
N CYS A 318 -12.96 -18.36 14.90
CA CYS A 318 -13.49 -18.44 16.25
C CYS A 318 -14.94 -17.95 16.29
N ALA A 319 -15.25 -16.79 15.69
CA ALA A 319 -16.62 -16.25 15.65
C ALA A 319 -17.61 -17.20 14.95
N SER A 320 -17.24 -17.75 13.79
CA SER A 320 -18.13 -18.60 13.00
C SER A 320 -18.42 -19.93 13.70
N TYR A 321 -17.39 -20.63 14.18
CA TYR A 321 -17.55 -21.93 14.82
C TYR A 321 -18.14 -21.79 16.23
N PHE A 322 -17.82 -20.70 16.95
CA PHE A 322 -18.47 -20.39 18.22
C PHE A 322 -19.98 -20.22 18.05
N ALA A 323 -20.42 -19.42 17.07
CA ALA A 323 -21.84 -19.20 16.82
C ALA A 323 -22.53 -20.51 16.39
N GLN A 324 -21.90 -21.30 15.53
CA GLN A 324 -22.43 -22.60 15.10
C GLN A 324 -22.68 -23.55 16.29
N HIS A 325 -21.74 -23.62 17.23
CA HIS A 325 -21.85 -24.52 18.39
C HIS A 325 -22.66 -23.95 19.55
N MET A 326 -22.95 -22.64 19.57
CA MET A 326 -23.90 -22.02 20.50
C MET A 326 -25.35 -22.12 20.02
N MET A 327 -25.60 -22.25 18.71
CA MET A 327 -26.94 -22.35 18.13
C MET A 327 -27.44 -23.81 18.06
N GLN A 328 -27.31 -24.54 19.17
CA GLN A 328 -27.79 -25.92 19.26
C GLN A 328 -29.21 -25.99 19.85
N SER A 329 -29.94 -27.06 19.51
CA SER A 329 -31.27 -27.32 20.08
C SER A 329 -31.15 -27.84 21.51
N CYS A 330 -32.15 -27.54 22.35
CA CYS A 330 -32.19 -27.91 23.78
C CYS A 330 -32.22 -29.42 24.10
N GLY A 331 -32.06 -30.31 23.11
CA GLY A 331 -31.94 -31.76 23.28
C GLY A 331 -30.63 -32.35 22.75
N ALA A 332 -29.71 -31.52 22.22
CA ALA A 332 -28.46 -31.98 21.61
C ALA A 332 -27.41 -32.53 22.60
N LEU A 333 -27.70 -32.45 23.91
CA LEU A 333 -26.80 -32.72 25.03
C LEU A 333 -26.69 -34.21 25.44
N GLN A 334 -27.34 -35.14 24.72
CA GLN A 334 -27.46 -36.54 25.14
C GLN A 334 -26.44 -37.52 24.52
N GLU A 335 -25.51 -37.08 23.68
CA GLU A 335 -24.46 -37.94 23.12
C GLU A 335 -23.06 -37.45 23.51
N ASP A 336 -22.46 -38.14 24.49
CA ASP A 336 -21.10 -37.90 25.03
C ASP A 336 -19.99 -37.98 23.97
N ASP A 337 -20.23 -38.61 22.80
CA ASP A 337 -19.25 -38.76 21.71
C ASP A 337 -19.27 -37.62 20.68
N SER A 338 -20.23 -36.69 20.75
CA SER A 338 -20.44 -35.65 19.71
C SER A 338 -19.31 -34.61 19.64
N VAL A 339 -18.72 -34.25 20.79
CA VAL A 339 -17.64 -33.26 20.87
C VAL A 339 -16.33 -33.79 20.30
N TYR A 340 -15.99 -35.03 20.67
CA TYR A 340 -14.78 -35.70 20.21
C TYR A 340 -14.86 -35.97 18.70
N THR A 341 -16.03 -36.41 18.24
CA THR A 341 -16.33 -36.60 16.81
C THR A 341 -16.22 -35.28 16.04
N ALA A 342 -16.78 -34.18 16.55
CA ALA A 342 -16.67 -32.87 15.92
C ALA A 342 -15.21 -32.36 15.81
N ILE A 343 -14.40 -32.58 16.86
CA ILE A 343 -12.96 -32.24 16.83
C ILE A 343 -12.22 -33.09 15.80
N ILE A 344 -12.53 -34.39 15.72
CA ILE A 344 -11.94 -35.29 14.71
C ILE A 344 -12.31 -34.85 13.31
N GLU A 345 -13.59 -34.63 13.01
CA GLU A 345 -14.09 -34.19 11.70
C GLU A 345 -13.43 -32.89 11.26
N GLN A 346 -13.31 -31.93 12.18
CA GLN A 346 -12.64 -30.64 11.93
C GLN A 346 -11.12 -30.81 11.71
N THR A 347 -10.48 -31.69 12.47
CA THR A 347 -9.05 -32.00 12.30
C THR A 347 -8.79 -32.68 10.96
N MET A 348 -9.65 -33.60 10.53
CA MET A 348 -9.55 -34.26 9.23
C MET A 348 -9.77 -33.28 8.08
N ALA A 349 -10.70 -32.33 8.21
CA ALA A 349 -10.85 -31.24 7.25
C ALA A 349 -9.55 -30.42 7.13
N ILE A 350 -8.92 -30.04 8.25
CA ILE A 350 -7.63 -29.33 8.25
C ILE A 350 -6.54 -30.16 7.55
N ILE A 351 -6.47 -31.46 7.80
CA ILE A 351 -5.52 -32.37 7.13
C ILE A 351 -5.77 -32.40 5.61
N CYS A 352 -7.03 -32.53 5.16
CA CYS A 352 -7.37 -32.51 3.74
C CYS A 352 -6.99 -31.20 3.06
N VAL A 353 -7.24 -30.05 3.70
CA VAL A 353 -6.81 -28.75 3.18
C VAL A 353 -5.28 -28.66 3.16
N THR A 354 -4.60 -29.15 4.20
CA THR A 354 -3.14 -29.18 4.28
C THR A 354 -2.52 -30.01 3.15
N VAL A 355 -3.11 -31.18 2.86
CA VAL A 355 -2.68 -32.04 1.75
C VAL A 355 -2.93 -31.36 0.42
N GLY A 356 -4.09 -30.73 0.22
CA GLY A 356 -4.35 -29.91 -0.96
C GLY A 356 -3.31 -28.80 -1.14
N ASP A 357 -2.98 -28.08 -0.06
CA ASP A 357 -1.97 -27.02 -0.02
C ASP A 357 -0.54 -27.53 -0.31
N MET A 358 -0.23 -28.78 0.02
CA MET A 358 1.07 -29.40 -0.26
C MET A 358 1.18 -29.99 -1.67
N LEU A 359 0.11 -30.58 -2.20
CA LEU A 359 0.10 -31.24 -3.52
C LEU A 359 0.13 -30.22 -4.66
N ILE A 360 -0.56 -29.09 -4.49
CA ILE A 360 -0.52 -27.98 -5.43
C ILE A 360 0.39 -26.92 -4.83
N GLY A 361 1.69 -27.09 -5.09
CA GLY A 361 2.71 -26.19 -4.58
C GLY A 361 2.37 -24.74 -4.89
N ASN A 362 2.21 -23.92 -3.85
CA ASN A 362 2.15 -22.48 -4.03
C ASN A 362 3.45 -22.02 -4.73
N LYS A 363 3.33 -21.02 -5.61
CA LYS A 363 4.51 -20.23 -5.95
C LYS A 363 5.09 -19.72 -4.63
N SER A 364 6.40 -19.93 -4.41
CA SER A 364 7.07 -19.42 -3.22
C SER A 364 6.81 -17.93 -3.10
N SER A 365 6.48 -17.49 -1.90
CA SER A 365 6.27 -16.11 -1.52
C SER A 365 7.53 -15.31 -1.69
N GLY A 366 8.71 -15.91 -1.52
CA GLY A 366 9.95 -15.27 -1.95
C GLY A 366 9.93 -14.90 -3.44
N LYS A 367 9.43 -15.80 -4.29
CA LYS A 367 9.30 -15.55 -5.75
C LYS A 367 8.16 -14.59 -6.08
N LEU A 368 7.01 -14.70 -5.42
CA LEU A 368 5.90 -13.78 -5.61
C LEU A 368 6.25 -12.35 -5.15
N ALA A 369 6.95 -12.21 -4.03
CA ALA A 369 7.44 -10.94 -3.52
C ALA A 369 8.48 -10.34 -4.49
N ALA A 370 9.42 -11.16 -4.97
CA ALA A 370 10.36 -10.74 -6.02
C ALA A 370 9.62 -10.29 -7.29
N ASP A 371 8.71 -11.11 -7.83
CA ASP A 371 7.93 -10.79 -9.04
C ASP A 371 7.15 -9.48 -8.86
N ALA A 372 6.52 -9.25 -7.70
CA ALA A 372 5.80 -8.01 -7.39
C ALA A 372 6.74 -6.80 -7.31
N LEU A 373 7.88 -6.91 -6.61
CA LEU A 373 8.88 -5.85 -6.53
C LEU A 373 9.45 -5.52 -7.91
N PHE A 374 9.80 -6.52 -8.70
CA PHE A 374 10.39 -6.32 -10.02
C PHE A 374 9.38 -5.81 -11.04
N THR A 375 8.10 -6.20 -10.92
CA THR A 375 7.00 -5.56 -11.67
C THR A 375 6.92 -4.09 -11.31
N CYS A 376 7.00 -3.75 -10.02
CA CYS A 376 7.02 -2.37 -9.58
C CYS A 376 8.20 -1.59 -10.15
N THR A 377 9.41 -2.16 -10.18
CA THR A 377 10.58 -1.51 -10.78
C THR A 377 10.42 -1.30 -12.28
N GLY A 378 9.73 -2.19 -13.00
CA GLY A 378 9.42 -2.00 -14.41
C GLY A 378 8.42 -0.86 -14.65
N ILE A 379 7.45 -0.69 -13.74
CA ILE A 379 6.51 0.45 -13.77
C ILE A 379 7.26 1.75 -13.53
N LEU A 380 8.16 1.79 -12.53
CA LEU A 380 9.01 2.97 -12.26
C LEU A 380 9.88 3.33 -13.47
N GLU A 381 10.49 2.32 -14.12
CA GLU A 381 11.27 2.53 -15.35
C GLU A 381 10.38 3.11 -16.47
N SER A 382 9.19 2.55 -16.68
CA SER A 382 8.24 3.04 -17.68
C SER A 382 7.81 4.47 -17.42
N ASN A 383 7.49 4.81 -16.17
CA ASN A 383 7.11 6.16 -15.77
C ASN A 383 8.24 7.15 -16.00
N LEU A 384 9.46 6.79 -15.62
CA LEU A 384 10.62 7.64 -15.82
C LEU A 384 10.88 7.88 -17.32
N ARG A 385 10.78 6.83 -18.15
CA ARG A 385 10.84 6.96 -19.61
C ARG A 385 9.75 7.90 -20.14
N GLN A 386 8.52 7.78 -19.64
CA GLN A 386 7.40 8.64 -20.03
C GLN A 386 7.60 10.10 -19.63
N ILE A 387 8.10 10.37 -18.42
CA ILE A 387 8.45 11.72 -17.93
C ILE A 387 9.37 12.41 -18.94
N PHE A 388 10.33 11.66 -19.50
CA PHE A 388 11.33 12.19 -20.42
C PHE A 388 10.99 11.99 -21.91
N GLY A 389 9.80 11.46 -22.24
CA GLY A 389 9.36 11.24 -23.62
C GLY A 389 10.21 10.24 -24.40
N LEU A 390 10.71 9.20 -23.72
CA LEU A 390 11.42 8.09 -24.34
C LEU A 390 10.44 6.96 -24.70
N GLU A 391 10.41 6.52 -25.97
CA GLU A 391 9.62 5.35 -26.37
C GLU A 391 10.28 4.03 -25.92
N ALA A 392 9.45 3.00 -25.68
CA ALA A 392 9.81 1.76 -25.02
C ALA A 392 10.81 0.86 -25.77
N HIS A 393 11.23 1.21 -27.01
CA HIS A 393 12.02 0.33 -27.87
C HIS A 393 13.28 0.92 -28.51
N ASP A 394 13.59 2.21 -28.31
CA ASP A 394 14.77 2.83 -28.91
C ASP A 394 15.94 2.88 -27.93
N LEU A 395 16.92 1.99 -28.12
CA LEU A 395 18.28 2.14 -27.58
C LEU A 395 19.10 3.17 -28.37
N ALA A 396 18.57 3.68 -29.48
CA ALA A 396 19.18 4.70 -30.33
C ALA A 396 18.15 5.81 -30.57
N VAL A 397 18.18 6.84 -29.73
CA VAL A 397 17.27 7.98 -29.83
C VAL A 397 17.55 8.75 -31.13
N SER A 398 16.65 8.65 -32.11
CA SER A 398 16.62 9.60 -33.23
C SER A 398 16.39 11.01 -32.67
N LYS A 399 17.36 11.90 -32.91
CA LYS A 399 17.47 13.26 -32.34
C LYS A 399 16.31 14.22 -32.67
N THR A 400 15.27 13.79 -33.38
CA THR A 400 14.32 14.70 -34.06
C THR A 400 12.87 14.67 -33.60
N ASP A 401 12.41 13.71 -32.78
CA ASP A 401 10.98 13.57 -32.44
C ASP A 401 10.65 13.41 -30.93
N ARG A 402 11.34 14.12 -30.03
CA ARG A 402 11.02 14.15 -28.57
C ARG A 402 9.78 15.00 -28.20
N LYS A 403 8.69 14.91 -28.96
CA LYS A 403 7.50 15.77 -28.76
C LYS A 403 6.35 15.12 -27.99
N SER A 404 6.45 13.87 -27.56
CA SER A 404 5.30 13.08 -27.09
C SER A 404 5.46 12.43 -25.70
N GLY A 405 6.14 13.09 -24.75
CA GLY A 405 6.22 12.60 -23.36
C GLY A 405 4.98 12.91 -22.50
N LEU A 406 5.11 12.76 -21.19
CA LEU A 406 4.08 13.11 -20.17
C LEU A 406 3.42 14.46 -20.49
N LEU A 407 4.21 15.48 -20.82
CA LEU A 407 3.76 16.83 -21.19
C LEU A 407 2.72 16.89 -22.33
N ALA A 408 2.78 15.96 -23.30
CA ALA A 408 1.79 15.86 -24.38
C ALA A 408 0.49 15.16 -23.94
N ARG A 409 0.56 14.22 -22.98
CA ARG A 409 -0.62 13.59 -22.35
C ARG A 409 -1.32 14.53 -21.36
N LEU A 410 -0.56 15.41 -20.71
CA LEU A 410 -1.06 16.44 -19.81
C LEU A 410 -1.87 17.53 -20.54
N GLN A 411 -1.80 17.63 -21.87
CA GLN A 411 -2.69 18.49 -22.67
C GLN A 411 -4.09 17.86 -22.82
N GLY A 412 -4.92 17.99 -21.80
CA GLY A 412 -6.37 17.68 -21.87
C GLY A 412 -6.88 16.61 -20.89
N ALA A 413 -6.00 15.97 -20.11
CA ALA A 413 -6.38 15.05 -19.03
C ALA A 413 -6.45 15.77 -17.67
N ASP A 414 -7.25 15.24 -16.73
CA ASP A 414 -7.17 15.63 -15.32
C ASP A 414 -5.82 15.17 -14.75
N LEU A 415 -4.89 16.12 -14.68
CA LEU A 415 -3.49 15.92 -14.29
C LEU A 415 -3.35 15.23 -12.92
N ASN A 416 -4.31 15.45 -12.02
CA ASN A 416 -4.30 14.84 -10.69
C ASN A 416 -4.72 13.36 -10.76
N ALA A 417 -5.75 13.05 -11.55
CA ALA A 417 -6.31 11.70 -11.62
C ALA A 417 -5.35 10.69 -12.27
N GLU A 418 -4.61 11.09 -13.30
CA GLU A 418 -3.64 10.22 -13.97
C GLU A 418 -2.43 9.91 -13.07
N HIS A 419 -1.98 10.91 -12.31
CA HIS A 419 -0.91 10.75 -11.33
C HIS A 419 -1.32 9.87 -10.15
N ASP A 420 -2.47 10.15 -9.53
CA ASP A 420 -2.98 9.38 -8.39
C ASP A 420 -3.06 7.89 -8.77
N LYS A 421 -3.49 7.59 -9.99
CA LYS A 421 -3.50 6.23 -10.54
C LYS A 421 -2.10 5.61 -10.65
N SER A 422 -1.12 6.34 -11.17
CA SER A 422 0.27 5.89 -11.26
C SER A 422 0.86 5.57 -9.88
N ARG A 423 0.65 6.50 -8.93
CA ARG A 423 1.11 6.37 -7.55
C ARG A 423 0.48 5.17 -6.85
N ASP A 424 -0.85 5.04 -6.91
CA ASP A 424 -1.59 3.97 -6.26
C ASP A 424 -1.19 2.59 -6.81
N VAL A 425 -0.83 2.51 -8.10
CA VAL A 425 -0.28 1.29 -8.69
C VAL A 425 1.11 0.97 -8.16
N ILE A 426 2.01 1.96 -8.06
CA ILE A 426 3.36 1.78 -7.49
C ILE A 426 3.25 1.35 -6.02
N ASP A 427 2.46 2.07 -5.23
CA ASP A 427 2.28 1.77 -3.80
C ASP A 427 1.60 0.42 -3.59
N GLY A 428 0.56 0.12 -4.37
CA GLY A 428 -0.09 -1.19 -4.33
C GLY A 428 0.88 -2.34 -4.61
N LYS A 429 1.77 -2.20 -5.61
CA LYS A 429 2.78 -3.22 -5.91
C LYS A 429 3.91 -3.30 -4.88
N PHE A 430 4.35 -2.17 -4.32
CA PHE A 430 5.29 -2.20 -3.20
C PHE A 430 4.69 -2.84 -1.95
N MET A 431 3.41 -2.59 -1.67
CA MET A 431 2.69 -3.20 -0.55
C MET A 431 2.47 -4.69 -0.76
N GLU A 432 2.10 -5.10 -1.97
CA GLU A 432 2.04 -6.52 -2.35
C GLU A 432 3.41 -7.17 -2.14
N ALA A 433 4.48 -6.56 -2.66
CA ALA A 433 5.84 -7.06 -2.49
C ALA A 433 6.22 -7.18 -1.02
N LYS A 434 6.02 -6.13 -0.22
CA LYS A 434 6.32 -6.11 1.21
C LYS A 434 5.54 -7.17 1.96
N SER A 435 4.23 -7.19 1.79
CA SER A 435 3.34 -8.11 2.51
C SER A 435 3.66 -9.57 2.20
N VAL A 436 4.01 -9.89 0.96
CA VAL A 436 4.38 -11.26 0.57
C VAL A 436 5.82 -11.57 0.98
N GLY A 437 6.69 -10.55 0.98
CA GLY A 437 8.08 -10.63 1.45
C GLY A 437 8.19 -10.89 2.94
N ASP A 438 7.33 -10.29 3.76
CA ASP A 438 7.26 -10.53 5.21
C ASP A 438 6.82 -11.97 5.53
N GLU A 439 6.11 -12.63 4.60
CA GLU A 439 5.74 -14.05 4.72
C GLU A 439 6.84 -15.00 4.21
N ALA A 440 7.77 -14.52 3.36
CA ALA A 440 8.78 -15.36 2.73
C ALA A 440 9.78 -16.05 3.70
N PRO A 441 10.13 -15.46 4.86
CA PRO A 441 10.86 -16.13 5.95
C PRO A 441 10.08 -17.26 6.61
N LEU A 442 8.75 -17.15 6.67
CA LEU A 442 7.86 -18.11 7.34
C LEU A 442 7.58 -19.35 6.47
N GLU A 443 8.15 -19.39 5.26
CA GLU A 443 8.02 -20.52 4.36
C GLU A 443 8.89 -21.70 4.80
N PRO A 444 8.35 -22.93 4.83
CA PRO A 444 9.15 -24.11 5.09
C PRO A 444 10.12 -24.37 3.92
N ARG A 445 11.41 -24.10 4.13
CA ARG A 445 12.48 -24.19 3.11
C ARG A 445 13.38 -25.42 3.32
N TRP A 446 12.80 -26.62 3.26
CA TRP A 446 13.52 -27.88 3.51
C TRP A 446 14.65 -28.17 2.50
N TYR A 447 14.49 -27.73 1.25
CA TYR A 447 15.41 -27.99 0.13
C TYR A 447 15.90 -26.70 -0.56
N ARG A 448 15.58 -25.53 0.00
CA ARG A 448 15.90 -24.20 -0.55
C ARG A 448 16.78 -23.44 0.42
N MET A 449 17.55 -22.48 -0.09
CA MET A 449 18.25 -21.55 0.79
C MET A 449 17.28 -20.72 1.64
N PRO A 450 17.67 -20.33 2.87
CA PRO A 450 16.92 -19.37 3.68
C PRO A 450 16.64 -18.08 2.90
N PHE A 451 15.50 -17.45 3.20
CA PHE A 451 15.20 -16.14 2.62
C PHE A 451 16.24 -15.12 3.09
N LYS A 452 16.76 -14.32 2.16
CA LYS A 452 17.79 -13.31 2.45
C LYS A 452 17.13 -12.04 2.96
N GLU A 453 16.60 -12.06 4.18
CA GLU A 453 15.85 -10.95 4.79
C GLU A 453 16.60 -9.61 4.70
N ASN A 454 17.87 -9.56 5.09
CA ASN A 454 18.65 -8.33 5.02
C ASN A 454 18.80 -7.79 3.58
N LEU A 455 18.93 -8.67 2.58
CA LEU A 455 19.00 -8.23 1.18
C LEU A 455 17.64 -7.71 0.71
N TRP A 456 16.56 -8.40 1.11
CA TRP A 456 15.19 -8.01 0.83
C TRP A 456 14.87 -6.63 1.42
N ASP A 457 15.17 -6.40 2.69
CA ASP A 457 14.92 -5.12 3.36
C ASP A 457 15.70 -3.98 2.71
N ASN A 458 16.94 -4.23 2.29
CA ASN A 458 17.74 -3.28 1.53
C ASN A 458 17.13 -2.98 0.14
N LEU A 459 16.64 -4.01 -0.56
CA LEU A 459 15.97 -3.82 -1.86
C LEU A 459 14.66 -3.04 -1.70
N MET A 460 13.87 -3.33 -0.68
CA MET A 460 12.62 -2.62 -0.39
C MET A 460 12.89 -1.16 0.00
N THR A 461 13.91 -0.91 0.83
CA THR A 461 14.31 0.44 1.24
C THR A 461 14.78 1.26 0.04
N ASN A 462 15.71 0.72 -0.75
CA ASN A 462 16.24 1.42 -1.92
C ASN A 462 15.18 1.59 -3.01
N GLY A 463 14.38 0.56 -3.28
CA GLY A 463 13.25 0.62 -4.20
C GLY A 463 12.24 1.69 -3.79
N GLY A 464 11.88 1.76 -2.51
CA GLY A 464 10.97 2.79 -1.98
C GLY A 464 11.56 4.20 -2.09
N ASN A 465 12.87 4.36 -1.86
CA ASN A 465 13.56 5.65 -2.03
C ASN A 465 13.54 6.11 -3.49
N ILE A 466 13.72 5.18 -4.41
CA ILE A 466 13.64 5.46 -5.85
C ILE A 466 12.20 5.81 -6.24
N ALA A 467 11.22 5.04 -5.79
CA ALA A 467 9.80 5.30 -6.04
C ALA A 467 9.40 6.71 -5.57
N THR A 468 9.83 7.09 -4.35
CA THR A 468 9.58 8.43 -3.80
C THR A 468 10.15 9.51 -4.72
N LYS A 469 11.38 9.35 -5.22
CA LYS A 469 12.01 10.33 -6.12
C LYS A 469 11.26 10.45 -7.45
N VAL A 470 10.86 9.33 -8.04
CA VAL A 470 10.09 9.34 -9.30
C VAL A 470 8.75 10.06 -9.10
N LYS A 471 8.00 9.73 -8.04
CA LYS A 471 6.75 10.43 -7.70
C LYS A 471 6.94 11.92 -7.49
N VAL A 472 7.97 12.31 -6.71
CA VAL A 472 8.34 13.72 -6.48
C VAL A 472 8.65 14.45 -7.78
N MET A 473 9.34 13.79 -8.72
CA MET A 473 9.56 14.34 -10.06
C MET A 473 8.25 14.51 -10.83
N GLU A 474 7.36 13.51 -10.80
CA GLU A 474 6.04 13.60 -11.43
C GLU A 474 5.20 14.76 -10.85
N TYR A 475 5.14 14.89 -9.51
CA TYR A 475 4.46 16.00 -8.84
C TYR A 475 5.03 17.37 -9.26
N ALA A 476 6.35 17.51 -9.29
CA ALA A 476 7.00 18.76 -9.69
C ALA A 476 6.64 19.16 -11.13
N ILE A 477 6.61 18.18 -12.04
CA ILE A 477 6.25 18.40 -13.44
C ILE A 477 4.80 18.84 -13.57
N ILE A 478 3.89 18.14 -12.89
CA ILE A 478 2.46 18.45 -12.93
C ILE A 478 2.18 19.84 -12.35
N ASN A 479 2.79 20.19 -11.21
CA ASN A 479 2.61 21.50 -10.60
C ASN A 479 3.16 22.63 -11.48
N CYS A 480 4.30 22.41 -12.13
CA CYS A 480 4.83 23.34 -13.14
C CYS A 480 3.85 23.55 -14.30
N GLU A 481 3.25 22.48 -14.83
CA GLU A 481 2.29 22.57 -15.93
C GLU A 481 0.97 23.23 -15.52
N LYS A 482 0.44 22.93 -14.33
CA LYS A 482 -0.73 23.64 -13.77
C LYS A 482 -0.47 25.15 -13.69
N ALA A 483 0.71 25.54 -13.22
CA ALA A 483 1.11 26.94 -13.14
C ALA A 483 1.19 27.59 -14.53
N ARG A 484 1.73 26.87 -15.53
CA ARG A 484 1.76 27.35 -16.94
C ARG A 484 0.37 27.56 -17.51
N VAL A 485 -0.52 26.58 -17.35
CA VAL A 485 -1.93 26.66 -17.81
C VAL A 485 -2.64 27.84 -17.15
N LYS A 486 -2.46 28.02 -15.83
CA LYS A 486 -3.07 29.13 -15.08
C LYS A 486 -2.57 30.50 -15.54
N THR A 487 -1.28 30.62 -15.88
CA THR A 487 -0.67 31.88 -16.34
C THR A 487 -0.85 32.14 -17.84
N LYS A 488 -1.42 31.19 -18.61
CA LYS A 488 -1.56 31.25 -20.07
C LYS A 488 -0.23 31.56 -20.78
N SER A 489 0.89 31.14 -20.21
CA SER A 489 2.19 31.40 -20.81
C SER A 489 2.39 30.54 -22.05
N SER A 490 2.73 31.18 -23.18
CA SER A 490 3.07 30.51 -24.44
C SER A 490 4.56 30.14 -24.53
N SER A 491 5.39 30.56 -23.57
CA SER A 491 6.80 30.21 -23.55
C SER A 491 6.99 28.74 -23.18
N PRO A 492 7.89 28.00 -23.84
CA PRO A 492 8.26 26.66 -23.40
C PRO A 492 8.70 26.68 -21.95
N SER A 493 8.23 25.72 -21.16
CA SER A 493 8.56 25.70 -19.73
C SER A 493 10.07 25.43 -19.57
N PRO A 494 10.73 25.95 -18.51
CA PRO A 494 12.12 25.57 -18.20
C PRO A 494 12.31 24.05 -18.12
N LEU A 495 11.25 23.33 -17.75
CA LEU A 495 11.18 21.89 -17.76
C LEU A 495 11.19 21.29 -19.19
N GLU A 496 10.44 21.85 -20.15
CA GLU A 496 10.51 21.45 -21.56
C GLU A 496 11.94 21.59 -22.10
N HIS A 497 12.64 22.67 -21.75
CA HIS A 497 14.06 22.85 -22.11
C HIS A 497 15.00 21.84 -21.42
N LEU A 498 14.74 21.52 -20.15
CA LEU A 498 15.53 20.55 -19.39
C LEU A 498 15.40 19.14 -19.98
N VAL A 499 14.16 18.70 -20.27
CA VAL A 499 13.84 17.40 -20.89
C VAL A 499 14.46 17.27 -22.28
N GLN A 500 14.58 18.38 -23.01
CA GLN A 500 15.21 18.42 -24.33
C GLN A 500 16.75 18.45 -24.29
N SER A 501 17.38 18.59 -23.11
CA SER A 501 18.83 18.71 -23.01
C SER A 501 19.55 17.38 -23.32
N GLU A 502 20.68 17.47 -24.04
CA GLU A 502 21.49 16.30 -24.45
C GLU A 502 22.21 15.66 -23.26
N ASN A 503 22.64 16.47 -22.29
CA ASN A 503 23.31 16.00 -21.07
C ASN A 503 22.37 15.16 -20.20
N LEU A 504 21.11 15.59 -20.03
CA LEU A 504 20.13 14.85 -19.25
C LEU A 504 19.77 13.53 -19.92
N ALA A 505 19.65 13.53 -21.24
CA ALA A 505 19.36 12.30 -21.98
C ALA A 505 20.48 11.26 -21.85
N SER A 506 21.74 11.67 -22.03
CA SER A 506 22.89 10.79 -21.84
C SER A 506 22.96 10.24 -20.41
N GLY A 507 22.73 11.09 -19.41
CA GLY A 507 22.67 10.66 -18.00
C GLY A 507 21.51 9.71 -17.72
N LEU A 508 20.36 9.92 -18.36
CA LEU A 508 19.19 9.06 -18.22
C LEU A 508 19.42 7.69 -18.85
N ASP A 509 19.99 7.62 -20.06
CA ASP A 509 20.31 6.36 -20.73
C ASP A 509 21.29 5.52 -19.89
N TYR A 510 22.35 6.16 -19.37
CA TYR A 510 23.27 5.52 -18.44
C TYR A 510 22.56 5.00 -17.18
N THR A 511 21.66 5.81 -16.62
CA THR A 511 20.87 5.43 -15.43
C THR A 511 19.96 4.25 -15.73
N MET A 512 19.33 4.19 -16.89
CA MET A 512 18.44 3.08 -17.31
C MET A 512 19.23 1.79 -17.55
N GLU A 513 20.41 1.89 -18.18
CA GLU A 513 21.28 0.72 -18.35
C GLU A 513 21.81 0.20 -17.01
N TYR A 514 22.20 1.11 -16.10
CA TYR A 514 22.62 0.74 -14.75
C TYR A 514 21.48 0.12 -13.95
N TRP A 515 20.28 0.71 -14.01
CA TRP A 515 19.07 0.20 -13.39
C TRP A 515 18.81 -1.25 -13.80
N LYS A 516 18.77 -1.52 -15.10
CA LYS A 516 18.55 -2.86 -15.64
C LYS A 516 19.57 -3.87 -15.10
N ARG A 517 20.86 -3.53 -15.15
CA ARG A 517 21.94 -4.40 -14.65
C ARG A 517 21.78 -4.73 -13.16
N VAL A 518 21.52 -3.73 -12.32
CA VAL A 518 21.40 -3.92 -10.87
C VAL A 518 20.16 -4.74 -10.51
N PHE A 519 19.00 -4.42 -11.10
CA PHE A 519 17.76 -5.12 -10.78
C PHE A 519 17.71 -6.54 -11.38
N ASP A 520 18.32 -6.79 -12.54
CA ASP A 520 18.43 -8.16 -13.08
C ASP A 520 19.35 -9.02 -12.20
N PHE A 521 20.45 -8.45 -11.69
CA PHE A 521 21.32 -9.13 -10.72
C PHE A 521 20.59 -9.41 -9.41
N ALA A 522 19.89 -8.43 -8.85
CA ALA A 522 19.07 -8.60 -7.65
C ALA A 522 17.98 -9.67 -7.85
N ARG A 523 17.32 -9.68 -9.01
CA ARG A 523 16.32 -10.69 -9.37
C ARG A 523 16.91 -12.08 -9.38
N THR A 524 18.10 -12.22 -9.95
CA THR A 524 18.84 -13.48 -9.97
C THR A 524 19.17 -13.94 -8.55
N LEU A 525 19.68 -13.05 -7.70
CA LEU A 525 20.02 -13.37 -6.31
C LEU A 525 18.82 -13.75 -5.45
N MET A 526 17.65 -13.16 -5.71
CA MET A 526 16.41 -13.43 -4.97
C MET A 526 15.71 -14.71 -5.46
N ASN A 527 15.81 -15.02 -6.76
CA ASN A 527 15.23 -16.22 -7.36
C ASN A 527 16.15 -17.45 -7.30
N HIS A 528 17.37 -17.30 -6.77
CA HIS A 528 18.32 -18.41 -6.64
C HIS A 528 17.88 -19.36 -5.52
N GLU A 529 17.33 -20.51 -5.92
CA GLU A 529 16.71 -21.50 -5.03
C GLU A 529 17.66 -22.64 -4.59
N THR A 530 18.83 -22.83 -5.22
CA THR A 530 19.72 -24.00 -4.99
C THR A 530 21.20 -23.63 -4.90
N ASN A 531 22.01 -24.35 -4.11
CA ASN A 531 23.46 -24.12 -3.91
C ASN A 531 24.37 -24.34 -5.15
N LEU A 532 23.83 -24.33 -6.37
CA LEU A 532 24.66 -24.47 -7.56
C LEU A 532 25.41 -23.15 -7.81
N PRO A 533 26.73 -23.20 -8.07
CA PRO A 533 27.53 -22.02 -8.35
C PRO A 533 26.91 -21.26 -9.54
N MET A 534 26.98 -19.92 -9.50
CA MET A 534 26.62 -19.12 -10.67
C MET A 534 27.60 -19.46 -11.78
N ASP A 535 27.17 -20.25 -12.77
CA ASP A 535 27.94 -20.40 -14.00
C ASP A 535 28.08 -19.01 -14.62
N HIS A 536 29.32 -18.51 -14.63
CA HIS A 536 29.71 -17.19 -15.14
C HIS A 536 29.51 -17.03 -16.66
N GLU A 537 28.77 -17.92 -17.30
CA GLU A 537 28.62 -18.02 -18.76
C GLU A 537 27.15 -18.00 -19.19
N SER A 538 26.50 -16.84 -19.12
CA SER A 538 25.49 -16.49 -20.12
C SER A 538 25.18 -15.00 -20.03
N GLY A 539 25.87 -14.20 -20.86
CA GLY A 539 25.50 -12.80 -21.02
C GLY A 539 26.58 -11.84 -21.50
N TYR A 540 27.74 -12.29 -21.99
CA TYR A 540 28.68 -11.40 -22.67
C TYR A 540 29.30 -12.10 -23.88
N GLY A 541 28.87 -11.68 -25.07
CA GLY A 541 29.39 -12.11 -26.35
C GLY A 541 29.30 -10.97 -27.35
N SER A 542 29.91 -9.83 -27.00
CA SER A 542 30.21 -8.75 -27.93
C SER A 542 31.11 -9.29 -29.04
N LYS A 543 30.69 -9.09 -30.29
CA LYS A 543 31.54 -9.29 -31.46
C LYS A 543 32.83 -8.48 -31.30
N ARG A 544 33.97 -9.16 -31.20
CA ARG A 544 35.28 -8.62 -31.56
C ARG A 544 36.04 -9.72 -32.27
N GLY A 545 35.91 -9.73 -33.60
CA GLY A 545 36.97 -10.27 -34.43
C GLY A 545 38.15 -9.31 -34.33
N GLU A 546 39.31 -9.83 -33.99
CA GLU A 546 40.55 -9.63 -34.74
C GLU A 546 41.66 -10.42 -34.03
N THR A 547 42.19 -11.37 -34.77
CA THR A 547 43.34 -12.20 -34.48
C THR A 547 44.61 -11.37 -34.48
N HIS A 548 45.38 -11.38 -33.40
CA HIS A 548 46.84 -11.28 -33.47
C HIS A 548 47.49 -12.05 -32.31
N SER A 549 48.41 -12.94 -32.70
CA SER A 549 49.23 -13.82 -31.87
C SER A 549 50.21 -13.06 -30.95
N PRO A 550 50.78 -13.73 -29.91
CA PRO A 550 51.45 -13.09 -28.79
C PRO A 550 52.95 -12.92 -29.01
N GLU A 551 53.52 -11.80 -28.58
CA GLU A 551 54.96 -11.66 -28.35
C GLU A 551 55.25 -11.15 -26.94
N ALA A 552 55.94 -12.03 -26.21
CA ALA A 552 56.94 -11.82 -25.16
C ALA A 552 56.95 -10.52 -24.35
N THR A 553 56.64 -10.67 -23.05
CA THR A 553 57.28 -9.91 -21.97
C THR A 553 58.80 -10.05 -22.02
N PRO A 554 59.54 -9.02 -21.59
CA PRO A 554 60.25 -9.20 -20.33
C PRO A 554 60.03 -8.05 -19.33
N ALA A 555 60.02 -8.49 -18.08
CA ALA A 555 59.91 -7.69 -16.88
C ALA A 555 61.05 -6.68 -16.72
N GLY A 556 60.76 -5.56 -16.07
CA GLY A 556 61.78 -4.74 -15.46
C GLY A 556 61.33 -3.39 -14.96
N ILE A 557 61.14 -3.34 -13.62
CA ILE A 557 61.78 -2.38 -12.69
C ILE A 557 60.77 -1.58 -11.84
N ARG A 558 60.71 -2.03 -10.58
CA ARG A 558 60.38 -1.41 -9.28
C ARG A 558 59.10 -0.60 -9.13
#